data_AF-A0A7L4XVI8-F1
#
_entry.id   AF-A0A7L4XVI8-F1
#
_cell.length_a   1.000
_cell.length_b   1.000
_cell.length_c   1.000
_cell.angle_alpha   90.00
_cell.angle_beta   90.00
_cell.angle_gamma   90.00
#
_symmetry.space_group_name_H-M   'P 1'
#
loop_
_entity.id
_entity.type
_entity.pdbx_description
1 polymer ?
#
loop_
_entity_poly.entity_id
_entity_poly.type
_entity_poly.pdbx_seq_one_letter_code
_entity_poly.pdbx_strand_id
1 'polypeptide(L)'
;MALLPAWLLAREDDPAGAATAVGTTRALRGAFDHGDPELRALVAELTGRLGEEGYGAAYDRGATLPRPDALHRLTEMAGLPAPS
;
A
#
# COMPACT_ATOMS: atom_id res chain seq x y z
N MET A 1 -0.96 0.95 -13.82
CA MET A 1 -0.04 -0.13 -13.42
C MET A 1 0.89 0.31 -12.28
N ALA A 2 0.44 0.34 -11.01
CA ALA A 2 1.33 0.65 -9.87
C ALA A 2 0.87 0.13 -8.50
N LEU A 3 0.15 -1.00 -8.46
CA LEU A 3 -0.24 -1.66 -7.21
C LEU A 3 0.41 -3.04 -7.03
N LEU A 4 1.39 -3.38 -7.88
CA LEU A 4 2.02 -4.70 -7.91
C LEU A 4 2.56 -5.16 -6.55
N PRO A 5 3.26 -4.31 -5.76
CA PRO A 5 3.73 -4.71 -4.42
C PRO A 5 2.60 -5.00 -3.43
N ALA A 6 1.51 -4.23 -3.46
CA ALA A 6 0.37 -4.44 -2.55
C ALA A 6 -0.37 -5.74 -2.87
N TRP A 7 -0.57 -6.03 -4.16
CA TRP A 7 -1.16 -7.29 -4.62
C TRP A 7 -0.27 -8.50 -4.30
N LEU A 8 1.04 -8.36 -4.41
CA LEU A 8 1.98 -9.42 -4.06
C LEU A 8 1.91 -9.75 -2.57
N LEU A 9 2.01 -8.74 -1.70
CA LEU A 9 1.94 -8.92 -0.24
C LEU A 9 0.62 -9.54 0.22
N ALA A 10 -0.51 -9.15 -0.39
CA ALA A 10 -1.80 -9.76 -0.09
C ALA A 10 -1.85 -11.26 -0.42
N ARG A 11 -1.17 -11.66 -1.50
CA ARG A 11 -1.04 -13.07 -1.93
C ARG A 11 -0.03 -13.86 -1.11
N GLU A 12 0.94 -13.19 -0.50
CA GLU A 12 1.93 -13.76 0.43
C GLU A 12 1.41 -13.85 1.88
N ASP A 13 0.11 -13.62 2.09
CA ASP A 13 -0.56 -13.65 3.40
C ASP A 13 -0.08 -12.56 4.38
N ASP A 14 0.43 -11.43 3.86
CA ASP A 14 0.72 -10.22 4.64
C ASP A 14 -0.28 -9.08 4.33
N PRO A 15 -1.50 -9.12 4.87
CA PRO A 15 -2.51 -8.10 4.62
C PRO A 15 -2.12 -6.73 5.21
N ALA A 16 -1.35 -6.70 6.31
CA ALA A 16 -0.92 -5.44 6.93
C ALA A 16 0.17 -4.75 6.10
N GLY A 17 1.12 -5.51 5.56
CA GLY A 17 2.11 -5.04 4.60
C GLY A 17 1.44 -4.55 3.31
N ALA A 18 0.46 -5.29 2.80
CA ALA A 18 -0.33 -4.87 1.63
C ALA A 18 -1.04 -3.53 1.86
N ALA A 19 -1.73 -3.35 3.00
CA ALA A 19 -2.37 -2.08 3.35
C ALA A 19 -1.36 -0.92 3.48
N THR A 20 -0.18 -1.20 4.06
CA THR A 20 0.92 -0.23 4.13
C THR A 20 1.44 0.15 2.73
N ALA A 21 1.53 -0.81 1.80
CA ALA A 21 1.96 -0.56 0.43
C ALA A 21 0.94 0.30 -0.35
N VAL A 22 -0.35 0.09 -0.12
CA VAL A 22 -1.42 0.96 -0.65
C VAL A 22 -1.23 2.39 -0.13
N GLY A 23 -1.08 2.58 1.18
CA GLY A 23 -0.80 3.89 1.79
C GLY A 23 0.47 4.55 1.24
N THR A 24 1.55 3.79 1.08
CA THR A 24 2.83 4.28 0.54
C THR A 24 2.66 4.81 -0.89
N THR A 25 1.83 4.14 -1.70
CA THR A 25 1.50 4.57 -3.06
C THR A 25 0.68 5.87 -3.08
N ARG A 26 -0.20 6.09 -2.09
CA ARG A 26 -0.89 7.38 -1.88
C ARG A 26 0.12 8.50 -1.69
N ALA A 27 1.06 8.33 -0.77
CA ALA A 27 2.04 9.37 -0.43
C ALA A 27 2.87 9.81 -1.65
N LEU A 28 3.14 8.88 -2.58
CA LEU A 28 3.90 9.15 -3.81
C LEU A 28 3.08 9.80 -4.93
N ARG A 29 1.82 9.39 -5.11
CA ARG A 29 0.95 9.82 -6.23
C ARG A 29 -0.02 10.94 -5.89
N GLY A 30 -0.22 11.25 -4.61
CA GLY A 30 -1.29 12.14 -4.18
C GLY A 30 -2.65 11.44 -4.22
N ALA A 31 -3.68 12.10 -4.74
CA ALA A 31 -5.02 11.54 -4.73
C ALA A 31 -5.14 10.21 -5.48
N PHE A 32 -5.45 9.13 -4.75
CA PHE A 32 -5.86 7.85 -5.32
C PHE A 32 -7.09 8.06 -6.20
N ASP A 33 -7.02 7.51 -7.40
CA ASP A 33 -8.18 7.46 -8.28
C ASP A 33 -9.15 6.42 -7.70
N HIS A 34 -10.16 6.88 -6.95
CA HIS A 34 -11.17 6.02 -6.31
C HIS A 34 -12.02 5.28 -7.34
N GLY A 35 -11.83 5.57 -8.64
CA GLY A 35 -12.44 4.89 -9.77
C GLY A 35 -11.86 3.50 -10.07
N ASP A 36 -10.66 3.16 -9.59
CA ASP A 36 -10.01 1.89 -9.91
C ASP A 36 -10.71 0.69 -9.22
N PRO A 37 -11.41 -0.18 -9.99
CA PRO A 37 -12.14 -1.30 -9.43
C PRO A 37 -11.22 -2.36 -8.79
N GLU A 38 -10.00 -2.53 -9.27
CA GLU A 38 -9.03 -3.47 -8.69
C GLU A 38 -8.57 -2.98 -7.33
N LEU A 39 -8.29 -1.68 -7.20
CA LEU A 39 -7.95 -1.08 -5.92
C LEU A 39 -9.09 -1.21 -4.91
N ARG A 40 -10.34 -0.95 -5.33
CA ARG A 40 -11.50 -1.12 -4.44
C ARG A 40 -11.66 -2.56 -3.95
N ALA A 41 -11.46 -3.54 -4.84
CA ALA A 41 -11.52 -4.95 -4.47
C ALA A 41 -10.42 -5.29 -3.44
N LEU A 42 -9.19 -4.82 -3.67
CA LEU A 42 -8.09 -5.01 -2.73
C LEU A 42 -8.36 -4.37 -1.36
N VAL A 43 -8.83 -3.13 -1.32
CA VAL A 43 -9.16 -2.44 -0.06
C VAL A 43 -10.25 -3.20 0.70
N ALA A 44 -11.28 -3.68 0.00
CA ALA A 44 -12.35 -4.49 0.61
C ALA A 44 -11.81 -5.80 1.19
N GLU A 45 -10.92 -6.50 0.47
CA GLU A 45 -10.28 -7.72 0.95
C GLU A 45 -9.42 -7.46 2.21
N LEU A 46 -8.57 -6.43 2.17
CA LEU A 46 -7.69 -6.08 3.28
C LEU A 46 -8.48 -5.65 4.52
N THR A 47 -9.54 -4.87 4.32
CA THR A 47 -10.45 -4.47 5.41
C THR A 47 -11.18 -5.68 5.99
N GLY A 48 -11.62 -6.62 5.14
CA GLY A 48 -12.24 -7.87 5.59
C GLY A 48 -11.31 -8.76 6.43
N ARG A 49 -10.01 -8.74 6.13
CA ARG A 49 -8.98 -9.52 6.85
C ARG A 49 -8.48 -8.84 8.13
N LEU A 50 -8.29 -7.53 8.11
CA LEU A 50 -7.69 -6.76 9.21
C LEU A 50 -8.70 -6.10 10.15
N GLY A 51 -9.96 -5.98 9.71
CA GLY A 51 -10.91 -5.02 10.29
C GLY A 51 -10.64 -3.59 9.83
N GLU A 52 -11.63 -2.71 9.98
CA GLU A 52 -11.55 -1.31 9.55
C GLU A 52 -10.43 -0.53 10.25
N GLU A 53 -10.31 -0.69 11.58
CA GLU A 53 -9.26 -0.02 12.36
C GLU A 53 -7.86 -0.55 12.01
N GLY A 54 -7.72 -1.86 11.85
CA GLY A 54 -6.46 -2.50 11.48
C GLY A 54 -5.99 -2.09 10.09
N TYR A 55 -6.91 -2.03 9.12
CA TYR A 55 -6.65 -1.48 7.80
C TYR A 55 -6.26 -0.01 7.86
N GLY A 56 -7.03 0.83 8.57
CA GLY A 56 -6.75 2.26 8.70
C GLY A 56 -5.36 2.53 9.28
N ALA A 57 -5.02 1.88 10.39
CA ALA A 57 -3.70 2.03 11.02
C ALA A 57 -2.55 1.59 10.10
N ALA A 58 -2.73 0.51 9.33
CA ALA A 58 -1.73 0.03 8.38
C ALA A 58 -1.61 0.94 7.15
N TYR A 59 -2.73 1.41 6.62
CA TYR A 59 -2.79 2.38 5.54
C TYR A 59 -2.09 3.69 5.93
N ASP A 60 -2.42 4.25 7.08
CA ASP A 60 -1.88 5.52 7.57
C ASP A 60 -0.37 5.44 7.75
N ARG A 61 0.18 4.33 8.25
CA ARG A 61 1.63 4.10 8.33
C ARG A 61 2.36 4.32 7.00
N GLY A 62 1.73 3.98 5.88
CA GLY A 62 2.29 4.24 4.55
C GLY A 62 1.94 5.64 4.03
N ALA A 63 0.71 6.10 4.26
CA ALA A 63 0.19 7.33 3.69
C ALA A 63 0.78 8.61 4.31
N THR A 64 1.25 8.54 5.56
CA THR A 64 1.85 9.69 6.26
C THR A 64 3.35 9.84 6.01
N LEU A 65 3.97 8.95 5.22
CA LEU A 65 5.40 9.03 4.94
C LEU A 65 5.73 10.26 4.09
N PRO A 66 6.82 10.99 4.40
CA PRO A 66 7.41 11.95 3.48
C PRO A 66 7.70 11.27 2.14
N ARG A 67 7.53 12.01 1.03
CA ARG A 67 7.70 11.46 -0.32
C ARG A 67 9.03 10.70 -0.55
N PRO A 68 10.19 11.17 -0.05
CA PRO A 68 11.45 10.41 -0.16
C PRO A 68 11.39 9.05 0.56
N ASP A 69 10.86 9.03 1.78
CA ASP A 69 10.75 7.82 2.60
C ASP A 69 9.74 6.83 2.02
N ALA A 70 8.65 7.34 1.44
CA ALA A 70 7.67 6.54 0.73
C ALA A 70 8.29 5.87 -0.51
N LEU A 71 9.20 6.57 -1.21
CA LEU A 71 9.90 6.01 -2.38
C LEU A 71 10.86 4.90 -1.96
N HIS A 72 11.66 5.15 -0.91
CA HIS A 72 12.58 4.17 -0.35
C HIS A 72 11.82 2.90 0.09
N ARG A 73 10.74 3.07 0.86
CA ARG A 73 9.93 1.96 1.34
C ARG A 73 9.28 1.17 0.20
N LEU A 74 8.80 1.85 -0.84
CA LEU A 74 8.24 1.17 -2.00
C LEU A 74 9.29 0.33 -2.74
N THR A 75 10.53 0.82 -2.85
CA THR A 75 11.63 0.03 -3.43
C THR A 75 12.02 -1.17 -2.58
N GLU A 76 12.05 -1.04 -1.24
CA GLU A 76 12.28 -2.18 -0.34
C GLU A 76 11.22 -3.27 -0.53
N MET A 77 9.94 -2.88 -0.54
CA MET A 77 8.83 -3.81 -0.76
C MET A 77 8.87 -4.48 -2.14
N ALA A 78 9.41 -3.80 -3.14
CA ALA A 78 9.57 -4.34 -4.49
C ALA A 78 10.86 -5.17 -4.68
N GLY A 79 11.72 -5.26 -3.65
CA GLY A 79 13.05 -5.89 -3.78
C GLY A 79 13.99 -5.15 -4.74
N LEU A 80 13.75 -3.86 -4.99
CA LEU A 80 14.57 -3.01 -5.86
C LEU A 80 15.56 -2.20 -5.01
N PRO A 81 16.76 -1.88 -5.54
CA PRO A 81 17.70 -1.01 -4.84
C PRO A 81 17.06 0.35 -4.58
N ALA A 82 17.20 0.85 -3.35
CA ALA A 82 16.67 2.15 -2.97
C ALA A 82 17.33 3.27 -3.80
N PRO A 83 16.55 4.28 -4.24
CA PRO A 83 17.11 5.41 -4.97
C PRO A 83 17.96 6.26 -4.01
N SER A 84 19.21 6.48 -4.39
CA SER A 84 20.17 7.36 -3.72
C SER A 84 19.82 8.84 -3.83
#